data_AF-A0A934PNZ5-F1
#
_entry.id   AF-A0A934PNZ5-F1
#
_cell.length_a   1.000
_cell.length_b   1.000
_cell.length_c   1.000
_cell.angle_alpha   90.00
_cell.angle_beta   90.00
_cell.angle_gamma   90.00
#
_symmetry.space_group_name_H-M   'P 1'
#
loop_
_entity.id
_entity.type
_entity.pdbx_description
1 polymer ?
#
loop_
_entity_poly.entity_id
_entity_poly.type
_entity_poly.pdbx_seq_one_letter_code
_entity_poly.pdbx_strand_id
1 'polypeptide(L)'
;MLIGVIVLFLLVIQYANDPELYWRFNLVEVGLTSIPLILYALIFLIQNLQKSTHTYFYFCNGLIVYLTSSACIFLTGNSDSVLFTEPFVLDFWFFNSLFYILYQFLIYKEWKFLNSHFESTETDYADKVTVVE
;
A
#
# COMPACT_ATOMS: atom_id res chain seq x y z
N MET A 1 5.51 -1.50 -15.15
CA MET A 1 5.18 -0.36 -16.04
C MET A 1 4.02 -0.70 -16.99
N LEU A 2 4.12 -1.73 -17.84
CA LEU A 2 3.05 -2.09 -18.80
C LEU A 2 1.68 -2.35 -18.15
N ILE A 3 1.64 -3.11 -17.04
CA ILE A 3 0.41 -3.44 -16.32
C ILE A 3 -0.35 -2.18 -15.87
N GLY A 4 0.36 -1.17 -15.36
CA GLY A 4 -0.26 0.09 -14.92
C GLY A 4 -0.89 0.87 -16.08
N VAL A 5 -0.23 0.89 -17.25
CA VAL A 5 -0.78 1.52 -18.46
C VAL A 5 -2.06 0.83 -18.90
N ILE A 6 -2.10 -0.50 -18.85
CA ILE A 6 -3.29 -1.29 -19.18
C ILE A 6 -4.45 -0.96 -18.22
N VAL A 7 -4.18 -0.93 -16.91
CA VAL A 7 -5.18 -0.58 -15.89
C VAL A 7 -5.76 0.81 -16.14
N LEU A 8 -4.90 1.81 -16.39
CA LEU A 8 -5.36 3.18 -16.68
C LEU A 8 -6.23 3.23 -17.93
N PHE A 9 -5.83 2.53 -18.99
CA PHE A 9 -6.60 2.49 -20.24
C PHE A 9 -7.98 1.84 -20.04
N LEU A 10 -8.04 0.75 -19.28
CA LEU A 10 -9.30 0.09 -18.92
C LEU A 10 -10.23 1.01 -18.12
N LEU A 11 -9.69 1.77 -17.16
CA LEU A 11 -10.45 2.76 -16.41
C LEU A 11 -10.98 3.88 -17.29
N VAL A 12 -10.15 4.41 -18.21
CA VAL A 12 -10.60 5.45 -19.16
C VAL A 12 -11.77 4.95 -20.01
N ILE A 13 -11.70 3.72 -20.53
CA ILE A 13 -12.82 3.13 -21.29
C ILE A 13 -14.06 2.98 -20.41
N GLN A 14 -13.89 2.48 -19.18
CA GLN A 14 -15.00 2.28 -18.24
C GLN A 14 -15.74 3.60 -17.97
N TYR A 15 -15.00 4.66 -17.67
CA TYR A 15 -15.55 5.98 -17.35
C TYR A 15 -16.06 6.75 -18.58
N ALA A 16 -15.51 6.48 -19.77
CA ALA A 16 -16.03 7.05 -21.01
C ALA A 16 -17.40 6.44 -21.37
N ASN A 17 -17.61 5.16 -21.07
CA ASN A 17 -18.86 4.45 -21.37
C ASN A 17 -19.97 4.75 -20.36
N ASP A 18 -19.63 4.87 -19.07
CA ASP A 18 -20.58 5.19 -18.01
C ASP A 18 -19.99 6.22 -17.03
N PRO A 19 -20.19 7.53 -17.31
CA PRO A 19 -19.73 8.61 -16.45
C PRO A 19 -20.42 8.65 -15.08
N GLU A 20 -21.57 8.00 -14.89
CA GLU A 20 -22.24 7.97 -13.57
C GLU A 20 -21.44 7.20 -12.53
N LEU A 21 -20.54 6.32 -12.97
CA LEU A 21 -19.63 5.59 -12.10
C LEU A 21 -18.72 6.52 -11.27
N TYR A 22 -18.48 7.76 -11.69
CA TYR A 22 -17.69 8.72 -10.89
C TYR A 22 -18.40 9.12 -9.59
N TRP A 23 -19.74 9.10 -9.59
CA TRP A 23 -20.57 9.55 -8.48
C TRP A 23 -21.09 8.38 -7.62
N ARG A 24 -20.77 7.15 -8.02
CA ARG A 24 -21.24 5.93 -7.37
C ARG A 24 -20.06 5.05 -6.97
N PHE A 25 -20.29 4.15 -6.02
CA PHE A 25 -19.24 3.26 -5.56
C PHE A 25 -18.91 2.20 -6.64
N ASN A 26 -17.72 2.30 -7.24
CA ASN A 26 -17.26 1.40 -8.30
C ASN A 26 -16.33 0.31 -7.74
N LEU A 27 -16.92 -0.84 -7.39
CA LEU A 27 -16.18 -1.99 -6.86
C LEU A 27 -15.17 -2.56 -7.87
N VAL A 28 -15.45 -2.44 -9.18
CA VAL A 28 -14.54 -2.89 -10.24
C VAL A 28 -13.27 -2.05 -10.27
N GLU A 29 -13.37 -0.72 -10.13
CA GLU A 29 -12.19 0.15 -10.08
C GLU A 29 -11.28 -0.21 -8.89
N VAL A 30 -11.88 -0.36 -7.70
CA VAL A 30 -11.14 -0.71 -6.49
C VAL A 30 -10.39 -2.03 -6.69
N GLY A 31 -11.04 -3.05 -7.25
CA GLY A 31 -10.40 -4.33 -7.55
C GLY A 31 -9.31 -4.21 -8.61
N LEU A 32 -9.60 -3.52 -9.72
CA LEU A 32 -8.70 -3.38 -10.87
C LEU A 32 -7.42 -2.61 -10.51
N THR A 33 -7.50 -1.65 -9.60
CA THR A 33 -6.34 -0.89 -9.12
C THR A 33 -5.60 -1.62 -8.00
N SER A 34 -6.31 -2.21 -7.04
CA SER A 34 -5.67 -2.78 -5.84
C SER A 34 -5.03 -4.14 -6.10
N ILE A 35 -5.66 -5.03 -6.88
CA ILE A 35 -5.16 -6.40 -7.11
C ILE A 35 -3.75 -6.40 -7.73
N PRO A 36 -3.48 -5.66 -8.82
CA PRO A 36 -2.13 -5.62 -9.39
C PRO A 36 -1.07 -5.09 -8.43
N LEU A 37 -1.42 -4.09 -7.61
CA LEU A 37 -0.52 -3.52 -6.60
C LEU A 37 -0.19 -4.55 -5.52
N ILE A 38 -1.19 -5.26 -4.99
CA ILE A 38 -1.01 -6.31 -3.99
C ILE A 38 -0.12 -7.43 -4.55
N LEU A 39 -0.41 -7.92 -5.76
CA LEU A 39 0.37 -8.97 -6.40
C LEU A 39 1.82 -8.54 -6.63
N TYR A 40 2.04 -7.32 -7.12
CA TYR A 40 3.37 -6.79 -7.33
C TYR A 40 4.14 -6.67 -6.01
N ALA A 41 3.50 -6.15 -4.96
CA ALA A 41 4.10 -6.03 -3.64
C ALA A 41 4.44 -7.40 -3.01
N LEU A 42 3.58 -8.41 -3.20
CA LEU A 42 3.84 -9.78 -2.76
C LEU A 42 5.03 -10.41 -3.47
N ILE A 43 5.09 -10.30 -4.80
CA ILE A 43 6.22 -10.80 -5.60
C ILE A 43 7.51 -10.12 -5.14
N PHE A 44 7.48 -8.80 -4.98
CA PHE A 44 8.64 -8.04 -4.48
C PHE A 44 9.06 -8.51 -3.09
N LEU A 45 8.12 -8.70 -2.16
CA LEU A 45 8.41 -9.17 -0.81
C LEU A 45 9.06 -10.55 -0.81
N ILE A 46 8.56 -11.49 -1.61
CA ILE A 46 9.14 -12.84 -1.74
C ILE A 46 10.57 -12.77 -2.30
N GLN A 47 10.80 -11.96 -3.33
CA GLN A 47 12.14 -11.74 -3.89
C GLN A 47 13.08 -11.06 -2.89
N ASN A 48 12.55 -10.18 -2.06
CA ASN A 48 13.30 -9.44 -1.05
C ASN A 48 13.71 -10.33 0.13
N LEU A 49 12.87 -11.29 0.52
CA LEU A 49 13.21 -12.31 1.53
C LEU A 49 14.41 -13.18 1.14
N GLN A 50 14.64 -13.36 -0.16
CA GLN A 50 15.80 -14.12 -0.68
C GLN A 50 17.10 -13.29 -0.69
N LYS A 51 17.02 -11.98 -0.47
CA LYS A 51 18.19 -11.08 -0.45
C LYS A 51 18.61 -10.78 0.98
N SER A 52 19.90 -10.56 1.19
CA SER A 52 20.47 -10.21 2.50
C SER A 52 20.14 -8.78 2.94
N THR A 53 19.66 -7.92 2.04
CA THR A 53 19.36 -6.50 2.29
C THR A 53 17.86 -6.27 2.14
N HIS A 54 17.18 -5.98 3.25
CA HIS A 54 15.72 -5.85 3.30
C HIS A 54 15.22 -4.42 3.05
N THR A 55 15.59 -3.84 1.92
CA THR A 55 15.13 -2.49 1.54
C THR A 55 13.65 -2.50 1.18
N TYR A 56 12.89 -1.50 1.61
CA TYR A 56 11.45 -1.32 1.36
C TYR A 56 10.55 -2.40 1.97
N PHE A 57 11.06 -3.16 2.94
CA PHE A 57 10.32 -4.27 3.53
C PHE A 57 9.09 -3.81 4.32
N TYR A 58 9.22 -2.77 5.16
CA TYR A 58 8.08 -2.28 5.94
C TYR A 58 7.06 -1.56 5.05
N PHE A 59 7.52 -0.88 4.01
CA PHE A 59 6.65 -0.29 3.00
C PHE A 59 5.78 -1.36 2.31
N CYS A 60 6.39 -2.41 1.75
CA CYS A 60 5.65 -3.44 1.02
C CYS A 60 4.69 -4.23 1.94
N ASN A 61 5.11 -4.56 3.17
CA ASN A 61 4.22 -5.19 4.14
C ASN A 61 3.02 -4.29 4.47
N GLY A 62 3.27 -3.01 4.75
CA GLY A 62 2.19 -2.07 5.04
C GLY A 62 1.23 -1.89 3.88
N LEU A 63 1.76 -1.81 2.64
CA LEU A 63 0.96 -1.71 1.42
C LEU A 63 0.05 -2.93 1.24
N ILE A 64 0.58 -4.15 1.40
CA ILE A 64 -0.19 -5.40 1.29
C ILE A 64 -1.29 -5.44 2.35
N VAL A 65 -0.94 -5.17 3.62
CA VAL A 65 -1.90 -5.21 4.73
C VAL A 65 -3.03 -4.21 4.49
N TYR A 66 -2.69 -2.96 4.19
CA TYR A 66 -3.69 -1.92 3.97
C TYR A 66 -4.59 -2.22 2.77
N LEU A 67 -4.01 -2.49 1.58
CA LEU A 67 -4.79 -2.72 0.37
C LEU A 67 -5.66 -3.98 0.48
N THR A 68 -5.15 -5.06 1.09
CA THR A 68 -5.93 -6.29 1.26
C THR A 68 -7.08 -6.06 2.24
N SER A 69 -6.82 -5.45 3.41
CA SER A 69 -7.86 -5.15 4.39
C SER A 69 -8.90 -4.18 3.85
N SER A 70 -8.48 -3.12 3.14
CA SER A 70 -9.36 -2.14 2.52
C SER A 70 -10.21 -2.78 1.42
N ALA A 71 -9.62 -3.58 0.53
CA ALA A 71 -10.36 -4.32 -0.49
C ALA A 71 -11.38 -5.29 0.11
N CYS A 72 -11.03 -6.02 1.18
CA CYS A 72 -11.97 -6.89 1.90
C CYS A 72 -13.14 -6.10 2.50
N ILE A 73 -12.88 -4.93 3.09
CA ILE A 73 -13.92 -4.04 3.61
C ILE A 73 -14.84 -3.59 2.47
N PHE A 74 -14.30 -3.16 1.33
CA PHE A 74 -15.08 -2.72 0.19
C PHE A 74 -15.89 -3.85 -0.48
N LEU A 75 -15.38 -5.07 -0.47
CA LEU A 75 -16.11 -6.26 -0.92
C LEU A 75 -17.25 -6.64 0.04
N THR A 76 -17.05 -6.40 1.34
CA THR A 76 -18.04 -6.74 2.39
C THR A 76 -19.10 -5.64 2.58
N GLY A 77 -18.72 -4.38 2.40
CA GLY A 77 -19.51 -3.19 2.69
C GLY A 77 -20.54 -2.78 1.64
N ASN A 78 -20.75 -3.57 0.57
CA ASN A 78 -21.84 -3.34 -0.39
C ASN A 78 -23.22 -3.79 0.13
N SER A 79 -23.28 -4.32 1.35
CA SER A 79 -24.51 -4.68 2.05
C SER A 79 -24.66 -3.72 3.23
N ASP A 80 -25.81 -3.07 3.41
CA ASP A 80 -26.18 -2.19 4.53
C ASP A 80 -25.90 -2.80 5.92
N SER A 81 -24.63 -2.84 6.32
CA SER A 81 -24.18 -3.67 7.45
C SER A 81 -23.40 -2.79 8.40
N VAL A 82 -24.15 -2.10 9.24
CA VAL A 82 -23.66 -1.73 10.57
C VAL A 82 -23.16 -3.02 11.23
N LEU A 83 -21.84 -3.19 11.36
CA LEU A 83 -21.24 -4.43 11.89
C LEU A 83 -21.67 -4.72 13.35
N PHE A 84 -22.05 -3.68 14.09
CA PHE A 84 -22.49 -3.76 15.47
C PHE A 84 -23.67 -2.81 15.71
N THR A 85 -24.86 -3.35 15.93
CA THR A 85 -25.99 -2.57 16.47
C THR A 85 -25.83 -2.48 17.99
N GLU A 86 -25.83 -1.24 18.51
CA GLU A 86 -25.79 -0.74 19.91
C GLU A 86 -25.18 -1.61 21.03
N PRO A 87 -24.32 -1.03 21.91
CA PRO A 87 -24.07 0.41 22.11
C PRO A 87 -22.86 0.97 21.35
N PHE A 88 -22.10 0.14 20.63
CA PHE A 88 -20.94 0.57 19.85
C PHE A 88 -21.18 0.34 18.37
N VAL A 89 -21.69 1.35 17.67
CA VAL A 89 -21.78 1.34 16.21
C VAL A 89 -20.36 1.47 15.65
N LEU A 90 -19.71 0.34 15.43
CA LEU A 90 -18.37 0.29 14.85
C LEU A 90 -18.49 0.26 13.34
N ASP A 91 -18.26 1.42 12.75
CA ASP A 91 -18.32 1.62 11.31
C ASP A 91 -17.13 0.94 10.62
N PHE A 92 -17.36 0.29 9.47
CA PHE A 92 -16.29 -0.30 8.67
C PHE A 92 -15.28 0.75 8.19
N TRP A 93 -15.70 2.02 8.08
CA TRP A 93 -14.82 3.16 7.82
C TRP A 93 -13.76 3.35 8.92
N PHE A 94 -14.07 3.02 10.18
CA PHE A 94 -13.10 3.08 11.27
C PHE A 94 -11.94 2.12 11.03
N PHE A 95 -12.22 0.88 10.63
CA PHE A 95 -11.18 -0.11 10.34
C PHE A 95 -10.32 0.33 9.15
N ASN A 96 -10.93 0.84 8.08
CA ASN A 96 -10.19 1.36 6.93
C ASN A 96 -9.23 2.49 7.35
N SER A 97 -9.70 3.43 8.19
CA SER A 97 -8.88 4.50 8.75
C SER A 97 -7.77 3.98 9.66
N LEU A 98 -8.06 3.00 10.50
CA LEU A 98 -7.07 2.36 11.38
C LEU A 98 -5.94 1.69 10.57
N PHE A 99 -6.28 0.91 9.55
CA PHE A 99 -5.29 0.28 8.66
C PHE A 99 -4.50 1.32 7.86
N TYR A 100 -5.14 2.42 7.46
CA TYR A 100 -4.45 3.54 6.82
C TYR A 100 -3.42 4.18 7.75
N ILE A 101 -3.75 4.44 9.02
CA ILE A 101 -2.81 4.98 10.01
C ILE A 101 -1.65 4.00 10.23
N LEU A 102 -1.93 2.71 10.34
CA LEU A 102 -0.89 1.68 10.45
C LEU A 102 0.05 1.69 9.25
N TYR A 103 -0.49 1.83 8.03
CA TYR A 103 0.31 1.94 6.82
C TYR A 103 1.20 3.18 6.84
N GLN A 104 0.68 4.34 7.23
CA GLN A 104 1.49 5.56 7.35
C GLN A 104 2.59 5.43 8.39
N PHE A 105 2.33 4.76 9.52
CA PHE A 105 3.36 4.47 10.50
C PHE A 105 4.48 3.58 9.93
N LEU A 106 4.14 2.56 9.13
CA LEU A 106 5.12 1.69 8.49
C LEU A 106 5.95 2.43 7.43
N ILE A 107 5.35 3.34 6.67
CA ILE A 107 6.07 4.24 5.76
C ILE A 107 7.09 5.08 6.53
N TYR A 108 6.65 5.72 7.63
CA TYR A 108 7.55 6.53 8.45
C TYR A 108 8.71 5.70 9.03
N LYS A 109 8.44 4.48 9.47
CA LYS A 109 9.47 3.57 9.99
C LYS A 109 10.47 3.17 8.91
N GLU A 110 10.01 2.86 7.71
CA GLU A 110 10.88 2.57 6.55
C GLU A 110 11.77 3.78 6.22
N TRP A 111 11.18 4.97 6.16
CA TRP A 111 11.93 6.21 5.89
C TRP A 111 13.03 6.44 6.93
N LYS A 112 12.72 6.29 8.22
CA LYS A 112 13.71 6.44 9.29
C LYS A 112 14.83 5.40 9.18
N PHE A 113 14.50 4.15 8.85
CA PHE A 113 15.48 3.09 8.64
C PHE A 113 16.45 3.45 7.50
N LEU A 114 15.90 3.87 6.35
CA LEU A 114 16.71 4.28 5.19
C LEU A 114 17.61 5.46 5.56
N ASN A 115 17.08 6.51 6.19
CA ASN A 115 17.86 7.69 6.55
C ASN A 115 19.03 7.37 7.50
N SER A 116 18.79 6.54 8.52
CA SER A 116 19.85 6.12 9.44
C SER A 116 20.94 5.29 8.74
N HIS A 117 20.57 4.51 7.72
CA HIS A 117 21.52 3.72 6.96
C HIS A 117 22.38 4.60 6.05
N PHE A 118 21.79 5.62 5.42
CA PHE A 118 22.51 6.62 4.63
C PHE A 118 23.54 7.37 5.49
N GLU A 119 23.15 7.87 6.67
CA GLU A 119 24.07 8.57 7.58
C GLU A 119 25.27 7.70 7.95
N SER A 120 25.06 6.43 8.29
CA SER A 120 26.15 5.50 8.63
C SER A 120 27.10 5.18 7.48
N THR A 121 26.60 5.22 6.24
CA THR A 121 27.40 4.92 5.04
C THR A 121 28.28 6.12 4.68
N GLU A 122 27.79 7.35 4.85
CA GLU A 122 28.59 8.57 4.65
C GLU A 122 29.71 8.69 5.69
N THR A 123 29.46 8.31 6.94
CA THR A 123 30.49 8.34 7.99
C THR A 123 31.61 7.35 7.71
N ASP A 124 31.29 6.11 7.32
CA ASP A 124 32.30 5.07 6.97
C ASP A 124 33.14 5.47 5.74
N TYR A 125 32.55 6.14 4.75
CA TYR A 125 33.30 6.65 3.60
C TYR A 125 34.24 7.80 3.99
N ALA A 126 33.77 8.74 4.81
CA ALA A 126 34.60 9.85 5.30
C ALA A 126 35.79 9.36 6.12
N ASP A 127 35.58 8.41 7.04
CA ASP A 127 36.65 7.80 7.83
C ASP A 127 37.69 7.14 6.91
N LYS A 128 37.26 6.32 5.94
CA LYS A 128 38.18 5.65 5.00
C LYS A 128 39.03 6.61 4.17
N VAL A 129 38.53 7.79 3.81
CA VAL A 129 39.31 8.79 3.06
C VAL A 129 40.38 9.41 3.95
N THR A 130 40.07 9.69 5.21
CA THR A 130 41.03 10.33 6.15
C THR A 130 42.18 9.42 6.59
N VAL A 131 42.03 8.08 6.54
CA VAL A 131 43.13 7.15 6.89
C VAL A 131 44.13 6.94 5.76
N VAL A 132 43.83 7.42 4.55
CA VAL A 132 44.63 7.17 3.33
C VAL A 132 45.50 8.39 2.96
N GLU A 133 45.28 9.54 3.61
CA GLU A 133 46.14 10.73 3.56
C GLU A 133 47.16 10.77 4.70
#